data_AF-A0A498NV28-F1
#
_entry.id   AF-A0A498NV28-F1
#
_cell.length_a   1.000
_cell.length_b   1.000
_cell.length_c   1.000
_cell.angle_alpha   90.00
_cell.angle_beta   90.00
_cell.angle_gamma   90.00
#
_symmetry.space_group_name_H-M   'P 1'
#
loop_
_entity.id
_entity.type
_entity.pdbx_description
1 polymer ?
#
loop_
_entity_poly.entity_id
_entity_poly.type
_entity_poly.pdbx_seq_one_letter_code
_entity_poly.pdbx_strand_id
1 'polypeptide(L)'
;MDCSSLLREFQHMHLSGSEHVSVLASRNKVLQNAKDSVSNSNFSWTKIPFVTFVGEEAIDCGGPRREFFRILMMEVQSSLGIFEGQPGHLFFTYDQMALEQHKYELAGKLIAWSVAHGGPGLRSLDPCLYQLMCTQECQLVDFDWSLITDADIQDKLQKISSCKTTADLQRLQTEQGDWICECGFPGIYRREISIRDVPKIYSYAVRHYIYLRTSNMIHQFTKGLNAYGQFWEMVRTHWVEFLPIFTNMHEPLSRSTFRDLFQIHWSKLGTKKREDEEETIHYWELVLKMIEDKKPKASQDELHFEEILAFVTGADEVPPLGFSPKPSIDFYQPEQRGSRLPYANTCMMGLFLPRVVKDEVELYRMLLRAIRDSDVFGRT
;
A
#
# COMPACT_ATOMS: atom_id res chain seq x y z
N MET A 1 18.60 6.14 11.16
CA MET A 1 17.52 7.11 10.93
C MET A 1 16.33 6.31 10.45
N ASP A 2 15.12 6.49 10.98
CA ASP A 2 13.97 5.73 10.48
C ASP A 2 13.45 6.29 9.14
N CYS A 3 12.57 5.53 8.47
CA CYS A 3 12.00 5.90 7.18
C CYS A 3 11.30 7.28 7.22
N SER A 4 10.54 7.55 8.29
CA SER A 4 9.80 8.80 8.44
C SER A 4 10.74 10.01 8.50
N SER A 5 11.89 9.86 9.15
CA SER A 5 12.92 10.89 9.30
C SER A 5 13.60 11.16 7.96
N LEU A 6 13.95 10.11 7.20
CA LEU A 6 14.50 10.23 5.85
C LEU A 6 13.53 10.96 4.90
N LEU A 7 12.24 10.63 4.96
CA LEU A 7 11.21 11.30 4.18
C LEU A 7 11.02 12.78 4.57
N ARG A 8 11.09 13.10 5.87
CA ARG A 8 11.04 14.51 6.33
C ARG A 8 12.22 15.31 5.84
N GLU A 9 13.41 14.73 5.86
CA GLU A 9 14.62 15.36 5.30
C GLU A 9 14.47 15.57 3.79
N PHE A 10 14.00 14.55 3.06
CA PHE A 10 13.70 14.65 1.64
C PHE A 10 12.71 15.78 1.34
N GLN A 11 11.62 15.87 2.09
CA GLN A 11 10.62 16.94 1.97
C GLN A 11 11.23 18.32 2.25
N HIS A 12 12.05 18.45 3.29
CA HIS A 12 12.71 19.72 3.63
C HIS A 12 13.64 20.20 2.51
N MET A 13 14.32 19.28 1.81
CA MET A 13 15.21 19.62 0.70
C MET A 13 14.47 19.99 -0.59
N HIS A 14 13.27 19.45 -0.82
CA HIS A 14 12.64 19.49 -2.14
C HIS A 14 11.29 20.22 -2.20
N LEU A 15 10.52 20.32 -1.11
CA LEU A 15 9.22 21.01 -1.13
C LEU A 15 9.41 22.53 -1.04
N SER A 16 8.66 23.29 -1.85
CA SER A 16 8.73 24.76 -1.86
C SER A 16 7.93 25.42 -0.72
N GLY A 17 7.84 24.77 0.44
CA GLY A 17 7.09 25.27 1.59
C GLY A 17 5.57 25.23 1.38
N SER A 18 4.88 26.37 1.56
CA SER A 18 3.41 26.47 1.55
C SER A 18 2.80 26.75 0.17
N GLU A 19 3.54 26.53 -0.92
CA GLU A 19 2.98 26.68 -2.26
C GLU A 19 2.15 25.47 -2.64
N HIS A 20 1.00 25.72 -3.27
CA HIS A 20 0.06 24.68 -3.67
C HIS A 20 -0.07 24.56 -5.19
N VAL A 21 -0.36 23.35 -5.66
CA VAL A 21 -0.79 23.06 -7.03
C VAL A 21 -2.20 22.47 -6.98
N SER A 22 -3.13 23.09 -7.71
CA SER A 22 -4.52 22.59 -7.75
C SER A 22 -4.59 21.31 -8.58
N VAL A 23 -5.23 20.28 -8.01
CA VAL A 23 -5.49 19.00 -8.66
C VAL A 23 -7.00 18.78 -8.65
N LEU A 24 -7.62 18.89 -9.83
CA LEU A 24 -9.03 18.57 -10.01
C LEU A 24 -9.17 17.09 -10.35
N ALA A 25 -9.88 16.33 -9.52
CA ALA A 25 -10.02 14.88 -9.65
C ALA A 25 -11.48 14.43 -9.70
N SER A 26 -11.76 13.36 -10.44
CA SER A 26 -13.01 12.60 -10.31
C SER A 26 -12.67 11.23 -9.71
N ARG A 27 -13.45 10.79 -8.72
CA ARG A 27 -13.19 9.53 -8.00
C ARG A 27 -13.08 8.30 -8.92
N ASN A 28 -13.83 8.29 -10.02
CA ASN A 28 -13.82 7.21 -11.01
C ASN A 28 -12.71 7.34 -12.07
N LYS A 29 -11.85 8.37 -11.99
CA LYS A 29 -10.81 8.69 -12.98
C LYS A 29 -9.50 9.16 -12.33
N VAL A 30 -9.24 8.79 -11.07
CA VAL A 30 -8.10 9.30 -10.29
C VAL A 30 -6.77 9.08 -11.01
N LEU A 31 -6.49 7.86 -11.49
CA LEU A 31 -5.28 7.53 -12.22
C LEU A 31 -5.16 8.35 -13.51
N GLN A 32 -6.26 8.54 -14.24
CA GLN A 32 -6.22 9.36 -15.46
C GLN A 32 -5.94 10.84 -15.12
N ASN A 33 -6.58 11.40 -14.10
CA ASN A 33 -6.33 12.77 -13.68
C ASN A 33 -4.88 12.96 -13.16
N ALA A 34 -4.35 11.96 -12.45
CA ALA A 34 -2.97 11.97 -11.99
C ALA A 34 -1.97 11.90 -13.17
N LYS A 35 -2.24 11.04 -14.16
CA LYS A 35 -1.47 10.97 -15.43
C LYS A 35 -1.43 12.32 -16.13
N ASP A 36 -2.60 12.92 -16.36
CA ASP A 36 -2.70 14.22 -17.04
C ASP A 36 -1.93 15.31 -16.27
N SER A 37 -1.96 15.25 -14.94
CA SER A 37 -1.23 16.18 -14.07
C SER A 37 0.28 16.04 -14.26
N VAL A 38 0.86 14.84 -14.11
CA VAL A 38 2.31 14.64 -14.21
C VAL A 38 2.85 14.76 -15.64
N SER A 39 1.99 14.65 -16.65
CA SER A 39 2.32 14.88 -18.06
C SER A 39 2.32 16.35 -18.45
N ASN A 40 1.79 17.25 -17.61
CA ASN A 40 1.78 18.68 -17.88
C ASN A 40 3.20 19.26 -17.77
N SER A 41 3.64 20.03 -18.77
CA SER A 41 4.97 20.67 -18.78
C SER A 41 5.19 21.64 -17.62
N ASN A 42 4.11 22.19 -17.06
CA ASN A 42 4.13 23.10 -15.91
C ASN A 42 3.94 22.37 -14.58
N PHE A 43 3.94 21.03 -14.57
CA PHE A 43 3.81 20.25 -13.35
C PHE A 43 4.95 20.56 -12.38
N SER A 44 4.61 20.85 -11.13
CA SER A 44 5.56 21.21 -10.10
C SER A 44 5.61 20.14 -9.02
N TRP A 45 6.68 19.36 -9.00
CA TRP A 45 6.92 18.32 -8.00
C TRP A 45 7.01 18.86 -6.57
N THR A 46 7.49 20.09 -6.43
CA THR A 46 7.80 20.73 -5.15
C THR A 46 6.58 21.34 -4.45
N LYS A 47 5.48 21.56 -5.17
CA LYS A 47 4.27 22.21 -4.65
C LYS A 47 3.34 21.17 -4.06
N ILE A 48 2.69 21.54 -2.96
CA ILE A 48 1.77 20.66 -2.25
C ILE A 48 0.48 20.50 -3.09
N PRO A 49 0.07 19.27 -3.45
CA PRO A 49 -1.20 19.02 -4.12
C PRO A 49 -2.36 19.48 -3.27
N PHE A 50 -3.22 20.30 -3.85
CA PHE A 50 -4.48 20.73 -3.27
C PHE A 50 -5.60 20.09 -4.10
N VAL A 51 -6.18 19.01 -3.57
CA VAL A 51 -7.10 18.13 -4.32
C VAL A 51 -8.54 18.58 -4.16
N THR A 52 -9.23 18.79 -5.27
CA THR A 52 -10.68 19.04 -5.30
C THR A 52 -11.36 17.93 -6.08
N PHE A 53 -12.27 17.21 -5.45
CA PHE A 53 -13.12 16.24 -6.14
C PHE A 53 -14.28 16.95 -6.82
N VAL A 54 -14.49 16.67 -8.11
CA VAL A 54 -15.55 17.29 -8.91
C VAL A 54 -16.92 16.95 -8.30
N GLY A 55 -17.72 17.98 -8.01
CA GLY A 55 -19.06 17.83 -7.43
C GLY A 55 -19.08 17.79 -5.90
N GLU A 56 -17.93 17.89 -5.24
CA GLU A 56 -17.83 17.92 -3.78
C GLU A 56 -17.48 19.33 -3.27
N GLU A 57 -18.17 19.80 -2.23
CA GLU A 57 -17.91 21.11 -1.59
C GLU A 57 -16.72 21.08 -0.61
N ALA A 58 -15.97 19.99 -0.57
CA ALA A 58 -14.87 19.80 0.36
C ALA A 58 -13.64 20.66 -0.01
N ILE A 59 -13.18 21.45 0.95
CA ILE A 59 -11.91 22.18 0.87
C ILE A 59 -10.79 21.26 1.35
N ASP A 60 -9.71 21.14 0.58
CA ASP A 60 -8.59 20.28 0.95
C ASP A 60 -7.74 20.84 2.10
N CYS A 61 -8.07 20.42 3.31
CA CYS A 61 -7.22 20.60 4.48
C CYS A 61 -6.38 19.34 4.77
N GLY A 62 -6.23 18.43 3.79
CA GLY A 62 -5.44 17.21 3.84
C GLY A 62 -6.24 15.91 3.66
N GLY A 63 -7.55 15.93 3.92
CA GLY A 63 -8.44 14.77 3.74
C GLY A 63 -8.54 14.33 2.27
N PRO A 64 -9.05 15.19 1.36
CA PRO A 64 -9.12 14.92 -0.07
C PRO A 64 -7.79 14.45 -0.68
N ARG A 65 -6.67 15.05 -0.27
CA ARG A 65 -5.34 14.63 -0.72
C ARG A 65 -4.97 13.21 -0.32
N ARG A 66 -5.20 12.82 0.94
CA ARG A 66 -4.90 11.44 1.41
C ARG A 66 -5.74 10.42 0.66
N GLU A 67 -7.02 10.73 0.49
CA GLU A 67 -7.95 9.87 -0.24
C GLU A 67 -7.56 9.72 -1.72
N PHE A 68 -7.18 10.83 -2.37
CA PHE A 68 -6.68 10.80 -3.75
C PHE A 68 -5.47 9.88 -3.92
N PHE A 69 -4.46 10.00 -3.04
CA PHE A 69 -3.28 9.16 -3.15
C PHE A 69 -3.55 7.69 -2.79
N ARG A 70 -4.47 7.43 -1.86
CA ARG A 70 -4.95 6.07 -1.55
C ARG A 70 -5.55 5.41 -2.78
N ILE A 71 -6.53 6.07 -3.42
CA ILE A 71 -7.15 5.57 -4.66
C ILE A 71 -6.11 5.43 -5.77
N LEU A 72 -5.20 6.41 -5.91
CA LEU A 72 -4.16 6.37 -6.93
C LEU A 72 -3.25 5.15 -6.77
N MET A 73 -2.81 4.80 -5.56
CA MET A 73 -1.96 3.62 -5.35
C MET A 73 -2.70 2.32 -5.69
N MET A 74 -3.98 2.22 -5.33
CA MET A 74 -4.83 1.07 -5.71
C MET A 74 -4.95 0.92 -7.24
N GLU A 75 -5.17 2.04 -7.96
CA GLU A 75 -5.30 2.03 -9.43
C GLU A 75 -3.95 1.83 -10.13
N VAL A 76 -2.83 2.31 -9.57
CA VAL A 76 -1.48 2.02 -10.08
C VAL A 76 -1.18 0.52 -10.02
N GLN A 77 -1.54 -0.14 -8.92
CA GLN A 77 -1.37 -1.60 -8.77
C GLN A 77 -2.27 -2.39 -9.73
N SER A 78 -3.56 -2.05 -9.82
CA SER A 78 -4.58 -2.88 -10.48
C SER A 78 -4.88 -2.53 -11.93
N SER A 79 -4.73 -1.25 -12.32
CA SER A 79 -5.30 -0.72 -13.57
C SER A 79 -4.24 -0.19 -14.55
N LEU A 80 -3.00 0.04 -14.12
CA LEU A 80 -1.94 0.52 -15.00
C LEU A 80 -1.37 -0.58 -15.92
N GLY A 81 -1.56 -1.86 -15.54
CA GLY A 81 -1.21 -3.02 -16.37
C GLY A 81 0.29 -3.32 -16.44
N ILE A 82 1.06 -2.90 -15.45
CA ILE A 82 2.53 -3.07 -15.40
C ILE A 82 3.00 -4.11 -14.38
N PHE A 83 2.07 -4.66 -13.59
CA PHE A 83 2.34 -5.65 -12.55
C PHE A 83 1.58 -6.95 -12.82
N GLU A 84 2.18 -8.06 -12.42
CA GLU A 84 1.60 -9.41 -12.39
C GLU A 84 1.81 -10.05 -11.01
N GLY A 85 1.01 -11.05 -10.66
CA GLY A 85 1.07 -11.70 -9.34
C GLY A 85 -0.07 -11.30 -8.41
N GLN A 86 0.06 -11.71 -7.14
CA GLN A 86 -0.92 -11.42 -6.10
C GLN A 86 -0.50 -10.18 -5.29
N PRO A 87 -1.45 -9.45 -4.67
CA PRO A 87 -1.10 -8.35 -3.76
C PRO A 87 -0.07 -8.78 -2.70
N GLY A 88 1.00 -7.99 -2.55
CA GLY A 88 2.15 -8.32 -1.70
C GLY A 88 3.25 -9.17 -2.34
N HIS A 89 2.97 -9.75 -3.50
CA HIS A 89 3.91 -10.52 -4.32
C HIS A 89 3.81 -10.11 -5.79
N LEU A 90 3.76 -8.80 -6.04
CA LEU A 90 3.75 -8.26 -7.40
C LEU A 90 5.15 -8.28 -8.01
N PHE A 91 5.20 -8.66 -9.28
CA PHE A 91 6.35 -8.57 -10.16
C PHE A 91 6.03 -7.67 -11.36
N PHE A 92 7.05 -7.14 -12.02
CA PHE A 92 6.84 -6.39 -13.25
C PHE A 92 6.43 -7.32 -14.39
N THR A 93 5.46 -6.91 -15.21
CA THR A 93 5.16 -7.60 -16.47
C THR A 93 6.32 -7.43 -17.45
N TYR A 94 6.53 -8.41 -18.32
CA TYR A 94 7.41 -8.26 -19.49
C TYR A 94 6.61 -7.77 -20.70
N ASP A 95 6.17 -6.51 -20.68
CA ASP A 95 5.38 -5.89 -21.75
C ASP A 95 6.17 -4.80 -22.48
N GLN A 96 6.57 -5.10 -23.73
CA GLN A 96 7.30 -4.15 -24.59
C GLN A 96 6.44 -2.96 -25.02
N MET A 97 5.13 -3.15 -25.23
CA MET A 97 4.23 -2.05 -25.60
C MET A 97 4.06 -1.09 -24.43
N ALA A 98 3.92 -1.62 -23.20
CA ALA A 98 3.89 -0.79 -21.99
C ALA A 98 5.21 -0.02 -21.78
N LEU A 99 6.34 -0.65 -22.10
CA LEU A 99 7.67 -0.03 -22.05
C LEU A 99 7.79 1.13 -23.04
N GLU A 100 7.39 0.93 -24.29
CA GLU A 100 7.36 1.98 -25.33
C GLU A 100 6.42 3.13 -24.96
N GLN A 101 5.31 2.83 -24.29
CA GLN A 101 4.35 3.82 -23.79
C GLN A 101 4.81 4.52 -22.50
N HIS A 102 6.02 4.24 -22.01
CA HIS A 102 6.58 4.81 -20.77
C HIS A 102 5.72 4.56 -19.52
N LYS A 103 4.94 3.47 -19.48
CA LYS A 103 4.03 3.19 -18.36
C LYS A 103 4.77 2.90 -17.06
N TYR A 104 5.93 2.25 -17.12
CA TYR A 104 6.72 1.97 -15.92
C TYR A 104 7.31 3.27 -15.35
N GLU A 105 7.78 4.19 -16.21
CA GLU A 105 8.26 5.52 -15.79
C GLU A 105 7.15 6.32 -15.11
N LEU A 106 5.96 6.30 -15.70
CA LEU A 106 4.78 6.92 -15.15
C LEU A 106 4.42 6.35 -13.77
N ALA A 107 4.45 5.04 -13.58
CA ALA A 107 4.20 4.44 -12.27
C ALA A 107 5.18 4.94 -11.21
N GLY A 108 6.48 4.95 -11.54
CA GLY A 108 7.51 5.48 -10.63
C GLY A 108 7.25 6.95 -10.27
N LYS A 109 6.88 7.77 -11.26
CA LYS A 109 6.49 9.18 -11.04
C LYS A 109 5.32 9.34 -10.06
N LEU A 110 4.26 8.55 -10.25
CA LEU A 110 3.06 8.61 -9.41
C LEU A 110 3.33 8.14 -7.97
N ILE A 111 4.14 7.09 -7.80
CA ILE A 111 4.53 6.59 -6.47
C ILE A 111 5.41 7.60 -5.75
N ALA A 112 6.42 8.17 -6.42
CA ALA A 112 7.26 9.22 -5.83
C ALA A 112 6.41 10.44 -5.43
N TRP A 113 5.43 10.82 -6.25
CA TRP A 113 4.52 11.91 -5.94
C TRP A 113 3.69 11.63 -4.68
N SER A 114 3.12 10.43 -4.56
CA SER A 114 2.36 10.02 -3.39
C SER A 114 3.21 10.07 -2.13
N VAL A 115 4.31 9.32 -2.09
CA VAL A 115 5.13 9.16 -0.88
C VAL A 115 5.73 10.49 -0.43
N ALA A 116 6.27 11.27 -1.37
CA ALA A 116 6.92 12.54 -1.03
C ALA A 116 5.93 13.63 -0.57
N HIS A 117 4.63 13.49 -0.84
CA HIS A 117 3.58 14.39 -0.35
C HIS A 117 2.76 13.80 0.80
N GLY A 118 3.26 12.72 1.42
CA GLY A 118 2.67 12.10 2.60
C GLY A 118 1.49 11.17 2.33
N GLY A 119 1.32 10.75 1.08
CA GLY A 119 0.46 9.64 0.69
C GLY A 119 1.10 8.26 0.91
N PRO A 120 0.37 7.18 0.63
CA PRO A 120 0.84 5.80 0.73
C PRO A 120 1.91 5.44 -0.31
N GLY A 121 2.61 4.34 -0.04
CA GLY A 121 3.55 3.72 -0.98
C GLY A 121 2.90 2.69 -1.89
N LEU A 122 3.71 1.98 -2.68
CA LEU A 122 3.23 0.90 -3.53
C LEU A 122 2.83 -0.36 -2.74
N ARG A 123 3.56 -0.69 -1.66
CA ARG A 123 3.26 -1.76 -0.68
C ARG A 123 2.80 -3.10 -1.26
N SER A 124 3.32 -3.50 -2.41
CA SER A 124 2.81 -4.69 -3.09
C SER A 124 3.87 -5.49 -3.84
N LEU A 125 5.09 -4.94 -3.98
CA LEU A 125 6.18 -5.70 -4.60
C LEU A 125 6.59 -6.87 -3.70
N ASP A 126 6.97 -7.97 -4.33
CA ASP A 126 7.62 -9.07 -3.63
C ASP A 126 8.92 -8.59 -2.95
N PRO A 127 9.19 -9.00 -1.69
CA PRO A 127 10.40 -8.60 -0.97
C PRO A 127 11.71 -8.99 -1.68
N CYS A 128 11.76 -10.15 -2.33
CA CYS A 128 12.95 -10.58 -3.05
C CYS A 128 13.20 -9.73 -4.29
N LEU A 129 12.13 -9.37 -5.03
CA LEU A 129 12.22 -8.44 -6.15
C LEU A 129 12.75 -7.07 -5.70
N TYR A 130 12.15 -6.49 -4.66
CA TYR A 130 12.58 -5.19 -4.14
C TYR A 130 14.06 -5.21 -3.71
N GLN A 131 14.48 -6.25 -2.99
CA GLN A 131 15.87 -6.43 -2.58
C GLN A 131 16.83 -6.46 -3.79
N LEU A 132 16.48 -7.19 -4.85
CA LEU A 132 17.24 -7.24 -6.10
C LEU A 132 17.29 -5.87 -6.81
N MET A 133 16.16 -5.15 -6.88
CA MET A 133 16.09 -3.79 -7.43
C MET A 133 17.03 -2.83 -6.69
N CYS A 134 17.15 -2.98 -5.38
CA CYS A 134 18.08 -2.21 -4.54
C CYS A 134 19.54 -2.67 -4.64
N THR A 135 19.89 -3.51 -5.62
CA THR A 135 21.24 -4.04 -5.87
C THR A 135 21.82 -4.85 -4.71
N GLN A 136 20.96 -5.42 -3.87
CA GLN A 136 21.37 -6.24 -2.72
C GLN A 136 21.43 -7.72 -3.10
N GLU A 137 22.28 -8.47 -2.38
CA GLU A 137 22.27 -9.93 -2.49
C GLU A 137 20.95 -10.49 -1.94
N CYS A 138 20.34 -11.41 -2.69
CA CYS A 138 19.08 -12.05 -2.33
C CYS A 138 19.22 -13.56 -2.50
N GLN A 139 18.89 -14.31 -1.44
CA GLN A 139 18.90 -15.78 -1.43
C GLN A 139 17.55 -16.27 -1.96
N LEU A 140 17.58 -17.02 -3.06
CA LEU A 140 16.37 -17.46 -3.79
C LEU A 140 16.19 -18.98 -3.78
N VAL A 141 17.01 -19.70 -3.01
CA VAL A 141 16.95 -21.16 -2.93
C VAL A 141 15.60 -21.66 -2.40
N ASP A 142 15.00 -20.90 -1.49
CA ASP A 142 13.72 -21.23 -0.85
C ASP A 142 12.56 -20.35 -1.34
N PHE A 143 12.76 -19.64 -2.47
CA PHE A 143 11.70 -18.82 -3.06
C PHE A 143 10.49 -19.71 -3.41
N ASP A 144 9.28 -19.27 -3.09
CA ASP A 144 8.06 -20.01 -3.41
C ASP A 144 7.69 -19.84 -4.89
N TRP A 145 7.94 -20.89 -5.69
CA TRP A 145 7.63 -20.89 -7.13
C TRP A 145 6.14 -20.66 -7.41
N SER A 146 5.23 -20.96 -6.48
CA SER A 146 3.79 -20.78 -6.69
C SER A 146 3.36 -19.30 -6.77
N LEU A 147 4.22 -18.38 -6.35
CA LEU A 147 4.01 -16.94 -6.47
C LEU A 147 4.15 -16.42 -7.91
N ILE A 148 4.82 -17.17 -8.80
CA ILE A 148 4.97 -16.80 -10.20
C ILE A 148 3.66 -17.05 -10.94
N THR A 149 3.20 -16.10 -11.75
CA THR A 149 1.87 -16.21 -12.40
C THR A 149 1.83 -17.17 -13.58
N ASP A 150 2.96 -17.37 -14.27
CA ASP A 150 3.03 -18.23 -15.47
C ASP A 150 3.12 -19.71 -15.08
N ALA A 151 2.10 -20.49 -15.46
CA ALA A 151 1.97 -21.90 -15.12
C ALA A 151 3.08 -22.78 -15.72
N ASP A 152 3.57 -22.48 -16.93
CA ASP A 152 4.70 -23.23 -17.54
C ASP A 152 5.98 -23.00 -16.73
N ILE A 153 6.17 -21.77 -16.25
CA ILE A 153 7.32 -21.40 -15.42
C ILE A 153 7.21 -22.01 -14.02
N GLN A 154 6.02 -22.03 -13.43
CA GLN A 154 5.74 -22.75 -12.18
C GLN A 154 6.13 -24.22 -12.31
N ASP A 155 5.63 -24.91 -13.35
CA ASP A 155 5.93 -26.32 -13.61
C ASP A 155 7.44 -26.55 -13.78
N LYS A 156 8.12 -25.65 -14.49
CA LYS A 156 9.57 -25.74 -14.69
C LYS A 156 10.35 -25.60 -13.37
N LEU A 157 10.03 -24.59 -12.57
CA LEU A 157 10.64 -24.36 -11.26
C LEU A 157 10.33 -25.49 -10.27
N GLN A 158 9.09 -26.02 -10.30
CA GLN A 158 8.70 -27.16 -9.50
C GLN A 158 9.52 -28.41 -9.87
N LYS A 159 9.77 -28.67 -11.16
CA LYS A 159 10.64 -29.77 -11.59
C LYS A 159 12.08 -29.59 -11.11
N ILE A 160 12.65 -28.39 -11.19
CA ILE A 160 13.99 -28.11 -10.64
C ILE A 160 14.03 -28.38 -9.13
N SER A 161 13.09 -27.80 -8.37
CA SER A 161 13.05 -27.96 -6.91
C SER A 161 12.82 -29.41 -6.44
N SER A 162 12.18 -30.22 -7.28
CA SER A 162 11.91 -31.64 -7.00
C SER A 162 13.07 -32.58 -7.34
N CYS A 163 14.14 -32.09 -7.98
CA CYS A 163 15.30 -32.90 -8.36
C CYS A 163 16.10 -33.32 -7.12
N LYS A 164 16.18 -34.63 -6.84
CA LYS A 164 16.88 -35.17 -5.65
C LYS A 164 18.00 -36.15 -6.00
N THR A 165 18.03 -36.66 -7.23
CA THR A 165 18.98 -37.69 -7.68
C THR A 165 19.69 -37.30 -8.97
N THR A 166 20.83 -37.93 -9.25
CA THR A 166 21.54 -37.75 -10.52
C THR A 166 20.68 -38.10 -11.73
N ALA A 167 19.79 -39.08 -11.61
CA ALA A 167 18.85 -39.44 -12.68
C ALA A 167 17.83 -38.32 -12.94
N ASP A 168 17.35 -37.63 -11.89
CA ASP A 168 16.48 -36.47 -12.04
C ASP A 168 17.20 -35.33 -12.75
N LEU A 169 18.46 -35.07 -12.38
CA LEU A 169 19.29 -34.05 -13.02
C LEU A 169 19.53 -34.34 -14.51
N GLN A 170 19.76 -35.60 -14.88
CA GLN A 170 19.89 -36.00 -16.30
C GLN A 170 18.59 -35.80 -17.09
N ARG A 171 17.44 -36.08 -16.47
CA ARG A 171 16.13 -35.77 -17.06
C ARG A 171 15.95 -34.26 -17.21
N LEU A 172 16.29 -33.49 -16.18
CA LEU A 172 16.24 -32.03 -16.20
C LEU A 172 17.12 -31.43 -17.33
N GLN A 173 18.33 -31.95 -17.53
CA GLN A 173 19.20 -31.58 -18.64
C GLN A 173 18.57 -31.82 -20.01
N THR A 174 17.86 -32.94 -20.16
CA THR A 174 17.24 -33.35 -21.43
C THR A 174 15.95 -32.57 -21.70
N GLU A 175 15.13 -32.36 -20.67
CA GLU A 175 13.79 -31.76 -20.80
C GLU A 175 13.79 -30.23 -20.71
N GLN A 176 14.72 -29.63 -19.94
CA GLN A 176 14.71 -28.20 -19.61
C GLN A 176 16.07 -27.51 -19.73
N GLY A 177 17.13 -28.22 -20.17
CA GLY A 177 18.47 -27.67 -20.18
C GLY A 177 18.61 -26.40 -21.03
N ASP A 178 17.93 -26.30 -22.17
CA ASP A 178 17.95 -25.10 -23.01
C ASP A 178 17.33 -23.89 -22.30
N TRP A 179 16.17 -24.08 -21.67
CA TRP A 179 15.53 -23.02 -20.88
C TRP A 179 16.38 -22.60 -19.66
N ILE A 180 17.02 -23.57 -18.99
CA ILE A 180 17.96 -23.28 -17.89
C ILE A 180 19.19 -22.48 -18.40
N CYS A 181 19.66 -22.77 -19.62
CA CYS A 181 20.71 -21.98 -20.25
C CYS A 181 20.25 -20.54 -20.51
N GLU A 182 19.04 -20.35 -21.03
CA GLU A 182 18.42 -19.04 -21.27
C GLU A 182 18.25 -18.24 -19.98
N CYS A 183 17.96 -18.92 -18.86
CA CYS A 183 17.95 -18.32 -17.52
C CYS A 183 19.35 -17.93 -17.00
N GLY A 184 20.42 -18.16 -17.77
CA GLY A 184 21.78 -17.76 -17.43
C GLY A 184 22.62 -18.85 -16.76
N PHE A 185 22.22 -20.13 -16.83
CA PHE A 185 23.02 -21.25 -16.34
C PHE A 185 23.43 -22.24 -17.45
N PRO A 186 24.36 -21.87 -18.35
CA PRO A 186 24.92 -22.81 -19.33
C PRO A 186 25.71 -23.97 -18.69
N GLY A 187 25.97 -23.85 -17.37
CA GLY A 187 26.58 -24.90 -16.56
C GLY A 187 25.79 -26.19 -16.53
N ILE A 188 24.51 -26.18 -16.91
CA ILE A 188 23.63 -27.36 -16.94
C ILE A 188 24.20 -28.51 -17.76
N TYR A 189 25.01 -28.24 -18.78
CA TYR A 189 25.64 -29.25 -19.65
C TYR A 189 27.11 -29.56 -19.33
N ARG A 190 27.67 -29.02 -18.24
CA ARG A 190 29.06 -29.32 -17.85
C ARG A 190 29.19 -30.76 -17.37
N ARG A 191 30.36 -31.36 -17.59
CA ARG A 191 30.62 -32.76 -17.19
C ARG A 191 30.62 -32.94 -15.68
N GLU A 192 31.01 -31.91 -14.93
CA GLU A 192 31.18 -31.94 -13.48
C GLU A 192 29.89 -31.58 -12.72
N ILE A 193 28.78 -31.32 -13.42
CA ILE A 193 27.52 -30.94 -12.78
C ILE A 193 27.00 -32.05 -11.87
N SER A 194 26.48 -31.64 -10.72
CA SER A 194 25.98 -32.56 -9.70
C SER A 194 24.67 -32.07 -9.10
N ILE A 195 24.04 -32.94 -8.30
CA ILE A 195 22.83 -32.57 -7.56
C ILE A 195 23.04 -31.37 -6.62
N ARG A 196 24.29 -31.10 -6.20
CA ARG A 196 24.64 -29.97 -5.33
C ARG A 196 24.48 -28.62 -6.03
N ASP A 197 24.40 -28.60 -7.36
CA ASP A 197 24.21 -27.39 -8.16
C ASP A 197 22.73 -27.01 -8.33
N VAL A 198 21.79 -27.93 -8.05
CA VAL A 198 20.34 -27.71 -8.21
C VAL A 198 19.82 -26.48 -7.45
N PRO A 199 20.18 -26.22 -6.18
CA PRO A 199 19.79 -24.99 -5.47
C PRO A 199 20.20 -23.70 -6.20
N LYS A 200 21.38 -23.74 -6.85
CA LYS A 200 21.91 -22.61 -7.62
C LYS A 200 21.19 -22.44 -8.95
N ILE A 201 20.90 -23.55 -9.64
CA ILE A 201 20.09 -23.57 -10.87
C ILE A 201 18.73 -22.94 -10.58
N TYR A 202 18.07 -23.38 -9.52
CA TYR A 202 16.78 -22.85 -9.07
C TYR A 202 16.86 -21.33 -8.84
N SER A 203 17.83 -20.90 -8.02
CA SER A 203 18.03 -19.48 -7.72
C SER A 203 18.29 -18.62 -8.96
N TYR A 204 18.96 -19.17 -9.98
CA TYR A 204 19.21 -18.45 -11.24
C TYR A 204 17.96 -18.36 -12.11
N ALA A 205 17.18 -19.44 -12.21
CA ALA A 205 15.90 -19.44 -12.90
C ALA A 205 14.92 -18.44 -12.27
N VAL A 206 14.78 -18.45 -10.94
CA VAL A 206 13.95 -17.47 -10.23
C VAL A 206 14.45 -16.04 -10.47
N ARG A 207 15.75 -15.77 -10.25
CA ARG A 207 16.35 -14.44 -10.47
C ARG A 207 16.13 -13.94 -11.89
N HIS A 208 16.27 -14.83 -12.87
CA HIS A 208 16.02 -14.48 -14.26
C HIS A 208 14.59 -14.00 -14.45
N TYR A 209 13.62 -14.77 -13.97
CA TYR A 209 12.21 -14.52 -14.25
C TYR A 209 11.67 -13.28 -13.54
N ILE A 210 12.00 -13.11 -12.25
CA ILE A 210 11.45 -12.02 -11.44
C ILE A 210 12.17 -10.68 -11.65
N TYR A 211 13.45 -10.70 -12.06
CA TYR A 211 14.29 -9.50 -12.09
C TYR A 211 15.03 -9.27 -13.43
N LEU A 212 15.82 -10.23 -13.92
CA LEU A 212 16.68 -9.96 -15.09
C LEU A 212 15.87 -9.76 -16.37
N ARG A 213 14.85 -10.59 -16.58
CA ARG A 213 13.93 -10.53 -17.73
C ARG A 213 13.28 -9.15 -17.86
N THR A 214 12.92 -8.56 -16.72
CA THR A 214 12.19 -7.28 -16.64
C THR A 214 13.09 -6.10 -16.29
N SER A 215 14.41 -6.25 -16.42
CA SER A 215 15.40 -5.23 -16.04
C SER A 215 15.19 -3.87 -16.70
N ASN A 216 14.80 -3.84 -17.99
CA ASN A 216 14.49 -2.57 -18.67
C ASN A 216 13.22 -1.89 -18.12
N MET A 217 12.20 -2.67 -17.77
CA MET A 217 10.96 -2.19 -17.15
C MET A 217 11.24 -1.62 -15.76
N ILE A 218 12.02 -2.36 -14.96
CA ILE A 218 12.51 -1.93 -13.65
C ILE A 218 13.33 -0.65 -13.77
N HIS A 219 14.26 -0.57 -14.73
CA HIS A 219 15.06 0.63 -14.95
C HIS A 219 14.20 1.84 -15.32
N GLN A 220 13.21 1.66 -16.19
CA GLN A 220 12.28 2.71 -16.55
C GLN A 220 11.44 3.15 -15.34
N PHE A 221 11.01 2.21 -14.49
CA PHE A 221 10.30 2.47 -13.24
C PHE A 221 11.13 3.30 -12.26
N THR A 222 12.39 2.92 -12.01
CA THR A 222 13.28 3.64 -11.08
C THR A 222 13.67 5.01 -11.61
N LYS A 223 13.82 5.17 -12.94
CA LYS A 223 13.93 6.49 -13.57
C LYS A 223 12.71 7.36 -13.26
N GLY A 224 11.51 6.79 -13.27
CA GLY A 224 10.27 7.46 -12.88
C GLY A 224 10.30 7.97 -11.44
N LEU A 225 10.72 7.12 -10.50
CA LEU A 225 10.89 7.52 -9.10
C LEU A 225 11.92 8.66 -8.95
N ASN A 226 13.04 8.58 -9.67
CA ASN A 226 14.09 9.60 -9.67
C ASN A 226 13.66 10.93 -10.33
N ALA A 227 12.52 10.99 -11.02
CA ALA A 227 12.01 12.23 -11.59
C ALA A 227 11.75 13.31 -10.53
N TYR A 228 11.50 12.90 -9.29
CA TYR A 228 11.45 13.82 -8.14
C TYR A 228 12.69 13.65 -7.27
N GLY A 229 13.61 14.61 -7.31
CA GLY A 229 14.68 14.74 -6.31
C GLY A 229 15.62 13.53 -6.16
N GLN A 230 15.77 12.69 -7.18
CA GLN A 230 16.51 11.41 -7.07
C GLN A 230 15.99 10.50 -5.96
N PHE A 231 14.66 10.44 -5.77
CA PHE A 231 14.02 9.67 -4.71
C PHE A 231 14.46 8.19 -4.67
N TRP A 232 14.63 7.54 -5.82
CA TRP A 232 15.07 6.14 -5.85
C TRP A 232 16.50 5.95 -5.35
N GLU A 233 17.41 6.92 -5.55
CA GLU A 233 18.77 6.80 -4.99
C GLU A 233 18.75 6.78 -3.46
N MET A 234 17.88 7.59 -2.84
CA MET A 234 17.67 7.54 -1.39
C MET A 234 17.09 6.18 -0.96
N VAL A 235 16.07 5.70 -1.67
CA VAL A 235 15.46 4.38 -1.41
C VAL A 235 16.51 3.27 -1.49
N ARG A 236 17.33 3.26 -2.54
CA ARG A 236 18.37 2.25 -2.76
C ARG A 236 19.45 2.30 -1.67
N THR A 237 19.86 3.48 -1.23
CA THR A 237 20.84 3.63 -0.14
C THR A 237 20.28 3.19 1.22
N HIS A 238 19.00 3.42 1.47
CA HIS A 238 18.30 3.09 2.72
C HIS A 238 17.27 1.97 2.53
N TRP A 239 17.64 0.93 1.79
CA TRP A 239 16.67 -0.04 1.27
C TRP A 239 15.87 -0.74 2.36
N VAL A 240 16.48 -1.03 3.52
CA VAL A 240 15.82 -1.70 4.65
C VAL A 240 14.72 -0.81 5.23
N GLU A 241 15.02 0.47 5.45
CA GLU A 241 14.06 1.42 6.00
C GLU A 241 12.87 1.65 5.06
N PHE A 242 13.09 1.56 3.74
CA PHE A 242 12.05 1.74 2.72
C PHE A 242 11.28 0.46 2.36
N LEU A 243 11.64 -0.71 2.91
CA LEU A 243 10.89 -1.96 2.71
C LEU A 243 9.38 -1.76 2.84
N PRO A 244 8.84 -1.20 3.95
CA PRO A 244 7.39 -1.11 4.16
C PRO A 244 6.66 -0.16 3.20
N ILE A 245 7.39 0.67 2.43
CA ILE A 245 6.80 1.56 1.42
C ILE A 245 6.56 0.81 0.10
N PHE A 246 7.41 -0.16 -0.23
CA PHE A 246 7.37 -0.85 -1.53
C PHE A 246 6.80 -2.25 -1.43
N THR A 247 6.96 -2.92 -0.29
CA THR A 247 6.57 -4.32 -0.08
C THR A 247 5.49 -4.43 0.99
N ASN A 248 4.69 -5.49 0.94
CA ASN A 248 3.58 -5.70 1.87
C ASN A 248 4.07 -6.29 3.22
N MET A 249 4.96 -5.57 3.91
CA MET A 249 5.56 -5.99 5.18
C MET A 249 4.75 -5.55 6.40
N HIS A 250 3.60 -4.89 6.20
CA HIS A 250 2.77 -4.44 7.30
C HIS A 250 1.86 -5.56 7.81
N GLU A 251 1.93 -5.81 9.11
CA GLU A 251 0.90 -6.59 9.79
C GLU A 251 -0.43 -5.82 9.75
N PRO A 252 -1.58 -6.52 9.61
CA PRO A 252 -2.89 -5.92 9.79
C PRO A 252 -2.95 -5.14 11.11
N LEU A 253 -3.75 -4.08 11.17
CA LEU A 253 -3.83 -3.27 12.38
C LEU A 253 -4.32 -4.13 13.55
N SER A 254 -3.54 -4.17 14.64
CA SER A 254 -4.00 -4.77 15.90
C SER A 254 -4.88 -3.79 16.65
N ARG A 255 -5.71 -4.27 17.59
CA ARG A 255 -6.51 -3.37 18.44
C ARG A 255 -5.62 -2.39 19.21
N SER A 256 -4.50 -2.85 19.75
CA SER A 256 -3.56 -2.00 20.48
C SER A 256 -2.98 -0.91 19.60
N THR A 257 -2.48 -1.27 18.40
CA THR A 257 -1.88 -0.31 17.48
C THR A 257 -2.93 0.69 17.01
N PHE A 258 -4.13 0.22 16.67
CA PHE A 258 -5.23 1.07 16.23
C PHE A 258 -5.66 2.06 17.31
N ARG A 259 -5.84 1.61 18.56
CA ARG A 259 -6.19 2.48 19.69
C ARG A 259 -5.16 3.59 19.89
N ASP A 260 -3.87 3.28 19.81
CA ASP A 260 -2.79 4.23 20.07
C ASP A 260 -2.65 5.32 18.99
N LEU A 261 -3.33 5.17 17.84
CA LEU A 261 -3.46 6.20 16.81
C LEU A 261 -4.29 7.39 17.31
N PHE A 262 -5.29 7.14 18.16
CA PHE A 262 -6.28 8.15 18.53
C PHE A 262 -5.96 8.84 19.84
N GLN A 263 -6.24 10.15 19.90
CA GLN A 263 -6.36 10.90 21.14
C GLN A 263 -7.83 11.16 21.44
N ILE A 264 -8.26 11.01 22.70
CA ILE A 264 -9.65 11.25 23.08
C ILE A 264 -9.78 12.66 23.66
N HIS A 265 -10.69 13.46 23.11
CA HIS A 265 -11.02 14.79 23.60
C HIS A 265 -12.21 14.73 24.56
N TRP A 266 -11.92 14.94 25.83
CA TRP A 266 -12.89 14.76 26.88
C TRP A 266 -13.53 16.05 27.36
N SER A 267 -14.79 15.96 27.79
CA SER A 267 -15.43 16.96 28.63
C SER A 267 -14.77 17.05 30.02
N LYS A 268 -15.07 18.14 30.73
CA LYS A 268 -14.56 18.41 32.07
C LYS A 268 -14.90 17.26 33.04
N LEU A 269 -13.91 16.83 33.82
CA LEU A 269 -14.05 15.82 34.86
C LEU A 269 -15.15 16.20 35.87
N GLY A 270 -15.96 15.23 36.27
CA GLY A 270 -17.09 15.41 37.21
C GLY A 270 -18.35 16.00 36.59
N THR A 271 -18.45 16.05 35.26
CA THR A 271 -19.70 16.44 34.57
C THR A 271 -20.44 15.21 34.07
N LYS A 272 -21.77 15.29 33.95
CA LYS A 272 -22.56 14.20 33.36
C LYS A 272 -22.09 13.85 31.94
N LYS A 273 -21.71 14.86 31.15
CA LYS A 273 -21.11 14.66 29.82
C LYS A 273 -19.88 13.76 29.87
N ARG A 274 -18.99 13.95 30.86
CA ARG A 274 -17.79 13.13 31.01
C ARG A 274 -18.13 11.67 31.36
N GLU A 275 -19.10 11.44 32.25
CA GLU A 275 -19.56 10.09 32.59
C GLU A 275 -20.10 9.35 31.36
N ASP A 276 -20.93 10.04 30.58
CA ASP A 276 -21.53 9.52 29.34
C ASP A 276 -20.45 9.20 28.27
N GLU A 277 -19.42 10.06 28.16
CA GLU A 277 -18.26 9.81 27.30
C GLU A 277 -17.46 8.59 27.73
N GLU A 278 -17.26 8.38 29.03
CA GLU A 278 -16.50 7.23 29.56
C GLU A 278 -17.23 5.91 29.29
N GLU A 279 -18.55 5.90 29.44
CA GLU A 279 -19.40 4.76 29.09
C GLU A 279 -19.35 4.48 27.58
N THR A 280 -19.43 5.51 26.75
CA THR A 280 -19.29 5.37 25.29
C THR A 280 -17.93 4.80 24.90
N ILE A 281 -16.84 5.26 25.53
CA ILE A 281 -15.49 4.73 25.27
C ILE A 281 -15.34 3.29 25.75
N HIS A 282 -16.02 2.90 26.83
CA HIS A 282 -16.09 1.50 27.22
C HIS A 282 -16.70 0.63 26.11
N TYR A 283 -17.82 1.05 25.52
CA TYR A 283 -18.42 0.35 24.39
C TYR A 283 -17.55 0.38 23.12
N TRP A 284 -16.87 1.48 22.86
CA TRP A 284 -15.89 1.58 21.78
C TRP A 284 -14.77 0.55 21.91
N GLU A 285 -14.18 0.39 23.11
CA GLU A 285 -13.15 -0.64 23.34
C GLU A 285 -13.69 -2.07 23.14
N LEU A 286 -14.96 -2.32 23.50
CA LEU A 286 -15.62 -3.59 23.22
C LEU A 286 -15.84 -3.79 21.71
N VAL A 287 -16.20 -2.75 20.96
CA VAL A 287 -16.30 -2.78 19.49
C VAL A 287 -14.95 -3.13 18.87
N LEU A 288 -13.86 -2.48 19.28
CA LEU A 288 -12.53 -2.79 18.76
C LEU A 288 -12.12 -4.23 19.08
N LYS A 289 -12.50 -4.74 20.26
CA LYS A 289 -12.29 -6.15 20.63
C LYS A 289 -13.12 -7.10 19.75
N MET A 290 -14.35 -6.75 19.41
CA MET A 290 -15.19 -7.57 18.51
C MET A 290 -14.59 -7.69 17.11
N ILE A 291 -13.99 -6.61 16.60
CA ILE A 291 -13.27 -6.57 15.32
C ILE A 291 -12.04 -7.49 15.37
N GLU A 292 -11.21 -7.34 16.41
CA GLU A 292 -10.00 -8.15 16.62
C GLU A 292 -10.31 -9.65 16.76
N ASP A 293 -11.36 -9.99 17.53
CA ASP A 293 -11.77 -11.38 17.76
C ASP A 293 -12.48 -12.01 16.54
N LYS A 294 -12.72 -11.25 15.45
CA LYS A 294 -13.53 -11.65 14.27
C LYS A 294 -14.88 -12.27 14.65
N LYS A 295 -15.51 -11.72 15.68
CA LYS A 295 -16.79 -12.20 16.23
C LYS A 295 -17.82 -11.06 16.26
N PRO A 296 -18.26 -10.55 15.09
CA PRO A 296 -19.34 -9.60 15.08
C PRO A 296 -20.61 -10.29 15.57
N LYS A 297 -21.14 -9.84 16.72
CA LYS A 297 -22.40 -10.36 17.28
C LYS A 297 -23.64 -9.95 16.44
N ALA A 298 -23.47 -9.18 15.34
CA ALA A 298 -24.50 -8.26 14.88
C ALA A 298 -24.82 -8.23 13.37
N SER A 299 -24.01 -8.82 12.48
CA SER A 299 -24.21 -8.73 11.01
C SER A 299 -23.46 -9.81 10.22
N GLN A 300 -23.87 -10.06 8.97
CA GLN A 300 -23.09 -10.81 7.98
C GLN A 300 -21.90 -9.99 7.43
N ASP A 301 -22.02 -8.65 7.46
CA ASP A 301 -20.95 -7.75 7.03
C ASP A 301 -19.99 -7.47 8.20
N GLU A 302 -18.72 -7.78 7.98
CA GLU A 302 -17.62 -7.50 8.91
C GLU A 302 -17.16 -6.04 8.79
N LEU A 303 -16.58 -5.52 9.87
CA LEU A 303 -16.00 -4.20 9.94
C LEU A 303 -14.53 -4.38 10.29
N HIS A 304 -13.64 -3.74 9.52
CA HIS A 304 -12.19 -3.82 9.73
C HIS A 304 -11.62 -2.49 10.23
N PHE A 305 -10.45 -2.53 10.87
CA PHE A 305 -9.81 -1.33 11.40
C PHE A 305 -9.43 -0.35 10.28
N GLU A 306 -9.00 -0.88 9.14
CA GLU A 306 -8.63 -0.15 7.92
C GLU A 306 -9.81 0.67 7.39
N GLU A 307 -11.04 0.13 7.46
CA GLU A 307 -12.24 0.83 7.03
C GLU A 307 -12.59 1.99 7.97
N ILE A 308 -12.44 1.79 9.27
CA ILE A 308 -12.62 2.87 10.25
C ILE A 308 -11.53 3.93 10.06
N LEU A 309 -10.28 3.52 9.82
CA LEU A 309 -9.17 4.45 9.60
C LEU A 309 -9.40 5.29 8.34
N ALA A 310 -9.86 4.67 7.24
CA ALA A 310 -10.21 5.35 6.01
C ALA A 310 -11.37 6.33 6.22
N PHE A 311 -12.41 5.91 6.93
CA PHE A 311 -13.54 6.77 7.29
C PHE A 311 -13.10 8.01 8.07
N VAL A 312 -12.18 7.86 9.02
CA VAL A 312 -11.74 8.97 9.87
C VAL A 312 -10.69 9.85 9.20
N THR A 313 -9.78 9.27 8.41
CA THR A 313 -8.57 9.97 7.97
C THR A 313 -8.50 10.16 6.45
N GLY A 314 -9.26 9.41 5.66
CA GLY A 314 -9.07 9.29 4.21
C GLY A 314 -7.88 8.40 3.83
N ALA A 315 -7.32 7.64 4.77
CA ALA A 315 -6.28 6.65 4.56
C ALA A 315 -6.68 5.35 5.28
N ASP A 316 -6.60 4.21 4.60
CA ASP A 316 -6.86 2.87 5.16
C ASP A 316 -5.66 2.32 5.96
N GLU A 317 -4.56 3.07 5.97
CA GLU A 317 -3.32 2.73 6.64
C GLU A 317 -2.63 3.97 7.20
N VAL A 318 -1.66 3.76 8.09
CA VAL A 318 -0.80 4.86 8.57
C VAL A 318 0.19 5.24 7.45
N PRO A 319 0.18 6.49 6.97
CA PRO A 319 1.13 6.95 5.95
C PRO A 319 2.58 6.88 6.47
N PRO A 320 3.59 6.79 5.59
CA PRO A 320 5.00 6.70 6.01
C PRO A 320 5.49 7.86 6.91
N LEU A 321 4.89 9.04 6.78
CA LEU A 321 5.19 10.21 7.62
C LEU A 321 4.41 10.25 8.94
N GLY A 322 3.50 9.29 9.15
CA GLY A 322 2.53 9.27 10.23
C GLY A 322 1.43 10.30 10.06
N PHE A 323 0.49 10.32 11.02
CA PHE A 323 -0.52 11.37 11.12
C PHE A 323 0.00 12.52 12.00
N SER A 324 -0.13 13.74 11.50
CA SER A 324 0.19 14.95 12.26
C SER A 324 -0.83 16.05 11.91
N PRO A 325 -1.69 16.49 12.85
CA PRO A 325 -1.82 16.03 14.24
C PRO A 325 -2.32 14.58 14.35
N LYS A 326 -2.34 14.00 15.57
CA LYS A 326 -2.94 12.68 15.80
C LYS A 326 -4.44 12.70 15.49
N PRO A 327 -5.01 11.62 14.89
CA PRO A 327 -6.45 11.42 14.82
C PRO A 327 -7.09 11.52 16.20
N SER A 328 -8.33 11.98 16.25
CA SER A 328 -9.04 12.26 17.50
C SER A 328 -10.40 11.59 17.57
N ILE A 329 -10.83 11.28 18.80
CA ILE A 329 -12.19 10.89 19.12
C ILE A 329 -12.82 12.04 19.92
N ASP A 330 -13.91 12.56 19.38
CA ASP A 330 -14.74 13.63 19.92
C ASP A 330 -16.16 13.12 20.16
N PHE A 331 -16.97 13.89 20.89
CA PHE A 331 -18.31 13.47 21.28
C PHE A 331 -19.40 14.50 21.01
N TYR A 332 -20.54 14.05 20.51
CA TYR A 332 -21.75 14.87 20.34
C TYR A 332 -22.90 14.40 21.23
N GLN A 333 -23.83 15.31 21.50
CA GLN A 333 -25.06 14.99 22.21
C GLN A 333 -26.09 14.44 21.22
N PRO A 334 -26.68 13.25 21.46
CA PRO A 334 -27.78 12.74 20.64
C PRO A 334 -28.98 13.69 20.65
N GLU A 335 -29.69 13.81 19.52
CA GLU A 335 -30.91 14.59 19.42
C GLU A 335 -32.11 13.85 20.05
N GLN A 336 -33.13 14.57 20.53
CA GLN A 336 -34.27 13.97 21.24
C GLN A 336 -35.14 13.02 20.40
N ARG A 337 -35.02 13.03 19.07
CA ARG A 337 -35.86 12.24 18.14
C ARG A 337 -35.14 11.09 17.44
N GLY A 338 -33.91 10.78 17.85
CA GLY A 338 -33.10 9.71 17.29
C GLY A 338 -31.61 10.00 17.47
N SER A 339 -30.81 8.96 17.73
CA SER A 339 -29.37 9.12 17.78
C SER A 339 -28.85 9.27 16.35
N ARG A 340 -28.19 10.41 16.06
CA ARG A 340 -27.43 10.61 14.82
C ARG A 340 -26.39 9.47 14.69
N LEU A 341 -26.01 9.10 13.48
CA LEU A 341 -24.91 8.16 13.29
C LEU A 341 -23.56 8.80 13.69
N PRO A 342 -22.56 8.01 14.11
CA PRO A 342 -21.18 8.46 14.17
C PRO A 342 -20.79 9.07 12.83
N TYR A 343 -19.96 10.11 12.87
CA TYR A 343 -19.49 10.77 11.66
C TYR A 343 -18.02 11.13 11.80
N ALA A 344 -17.36 11.35 10.67
CA ALA A 344 -15.97 11.74 10.63
C ALA A 344 -15.79 13.10 9.95
N ASN A 345 -14.74 13.80 10.33
CA ASN A 345 -14.18 14.91 9.58
C ASN A 345 -12.75 14.52 9.18
N THR A 346 -12.58 14.09 7.94
CA THR A 346 -11.29 13.62 7.42
C THR A 346 -10.23 14.70 7.42
N CYS A 347 -10.60 15.96 7.16
CA CYS A 347 -9.67 17.09 7.18
C CYS A 347 -8.97 17.27 8.53
N MET A 348 -9.71 17.18 9.65
CA MET A 348 -9.13 17.24 11.00
C MET A 348 -8.79 15.87 11.60
N MET A 349 -9.09 14.78 10.89
CA MET A 349 -8.95 13.40 11.35
C MET A 349 -9.71 13.13 12.66
N GLY A 350 -10.95 13.63 12.75
CA GLY A 350 -11.78 13.52 13.95
C GLY A 350 -12.95 12.54 13.76
N LEU A 351 -13.06 11.55 14.64
CA LEU A 351 -14.21 10.64 14.77
C LEU A 351 -15.15 11.17 15.85
N PHE A 352 -16.42 11.35 15.53
CA PHE A 352 -17.42 11.86 16.47
C PHE A 352 -18.36 10.73 16.91
N LEU A 353 -18.33 10.39 18.20
CA LEU A 353 -19.18 9.36 18.81
C LEU A 353 -20.34 9.97 19.63
N PRO A 354 -21.50 9.31 19.74
CA PRO A 354 -22.60 9.78 20.57
C PRO A 354 -22.23 9.62 22.06
N ARG A 355 -22.53 10.60 22.91
CA ARG A 355 -22.35 10.46 24.38
C ARG A 355 -23.22 9.37 25.01
N VAL A 356 -24.34 9.03 24.39
CA VAL A 356 -25.25 8.01 24.92
C VAL A 356 -25.51 6.99 23.82
N VAL A 357 -25.02 5.79 24.03
CA VAL A 357 -25.27 4.59 23.22
C VAL A 357 -25.61 3.44 24.17
N LYS A 358 -26.51 2.56 23.76
CA LYS A 358 -27.08 1.54 24.64
C LYS A 358 -26.09 0.44 25.00
N ASP A 359 -25.30 -0.01 24.02
CA ASP A 359 -24.37 -1.12 24.16
C ASP A 359 -23.35 -1.15 22.98
N GLU A 360 -22.36 -2.04 23.05
CA GLU A 360 -21.34 -2.19 22.02
C GLU A 360 -21.90 -2.66 20.67
N VAL A 361 -23.03 -3.38 20.69
CA VAL A 361 -23.67 -3.93 19.50
C VAL A 361 -24.40 -2.83 18.74
N GLU A 362 -25.08 -1.91 19.43
CA GLU A 362 -25.66 -0.71 18.82
C GLU A 362 -24.56 0.16 18.21
N LEU A 363 -23.48 0.46 18.96
CA LEU A 363 -22.37 1.26 18.45
C LEU A 363 -21.74 0.65 17.19
N TYR A 364 -21.52 -0.67 17.19
CA TYR A 364 -21.01 -1.39 16.03
C TYR A 364 -21.91 -1.20 14.80
N ARG A 365 -23.23 -1.40 14.94
CA ARG A 365 -24.18 -1.23 13.83
C ARG A 365 -24.23 0.21 13.33
N MET A 366 -24.15 1.18 14.24
CA MET A 366 -24.13 2.60 13.88
C MET A 366 -22.88 2.96 13.08
N LEU A 367 -21.70 2.48 13.48
CA LEU A 367 -20.43 2.67 12.77
C LEU A 367 -20.46 2.00 11.39
N LEU A 368 -20.87 0.74 11.33
CA LEU A 368 -20.99 -0.01 10.08
C LEU A 368 -21.88 0.74 9.10
N ARG A 369 -23.06 1.20 9.55
CA ARG A 369 -23.97 1.98 8.71
C ARG A 369 -23.36 3.31 8.27
N ALA A 370 -22.72 4.05 9.18
CA ALA A 370 -22.09 5.33 8.85
C ALA A 370 -21.03 5.20 7.74
N ILE A 371 -20.19 4.18 7.83
CA ILE A 371 -19.11 3.91 6.88
C ILE A 371 -19.70 3.52 5.52
N ARG A 372 -20.64 2.57 5.49
CA ARG A 372 -21.27 2.10 4.24
C ARG A 372 -22.07 3.21 3.55
N ASP A 373 -22.79 4.03 4.32
CA ASP A 373 -23.52 5.18 3.77
C ASP A 373 -22.54 6.22 3.18
N SER A 374 -21.36 6.41 3.80
CA SER A 374 -20.33 7.34 3.28
C SER A 374 -19.66 6.87 1.99
N ASP A 375 -19.48 5.56 1.80
CA ASP A 375 -18.96 4.99 0.55
C ASP A 375 -19.90 5.23 -0.64
N VAL A 376 -21.21 5.32 -0.38
CA VAL A 376 -22.22 5.62 -1.42
C VAL A 376 -22.13 7.07 -1.88
N PHE A 377 -21.85 8.02 -0.97
CA PHE A 377 -21.65 9.43 -1.34
C PHE A 377 -20.36 9.66 -2.15
N GLY A 378 -19.36 8.79 -2.01
CA GLY A 378 -18.14 8.80 -2.83
C GLY A 378 -18.27 8.13 -4.20
N ARG A 379 -19.44 7.59 -4.58
CA ARG A 379 -19.64 6.88 -5.87
C ARG A 379 -20.59 7.58 -6.84
N THR A 380 -21.22 8.68 -6.45
CA THR A 380 -22.15 9.45 -7.30
C THR A 380 -21.45 10.44 -8.22
#